data_AF-A0A536IQE3-F1
#
_entry.id   AF-A0A536IQE3-F1
#
_cell.length_a   1.000
_cell.length_b   1.000
_cell.length_c   1.000
_cell.angle_alpha   90.00
_cell.angle_beta   90.00
_cell.angle_gamma   90.00
#
_symmetry.space_group_name_H-M   'P 1'
#
loop_
_entity.id
_entity.type
_entity.pdbx_description
1 polymer ?
#
loop_
_entity_poly.entity_id
_entity_poly.type
_entity_poly.pdbx_seq_one_letter_code
_entity_poly.pdbx_strand_id
1 'polypeptide(L)'
;TALALPGAVAFFWVRHDDLPAPPRRRSAVSIARDLWGDLRFRRLLIASTVFGTGNLMNAAIYPIMLVDHFDAPNTFIGIMYAVQSATMIAAYFVWGRVIDRGSSLRLSLLNQVLVVLVPLGYLVAPNTWALLPVAVVTGIIVAGGEITFYTNVVQLAPRERVVQYAAAQSLLLGIRGTAAPFIASGLLASVEPKAVLLLGVFFMVAGCAIFAGALREPKRAVAPVVPAAARPAETGSS
;
A
#
# COMPACT_ATOMS: atom_id res chain seq x y z
N THR A 1 9.39 -23.25 8.92
CA THR A 1 8.28 -23.87 8.13
C THR A 1 7.45 -24.89 8.90
N ALA A 2 7.48 -24.95 10.25
CA ALA A 2 6.66 -25.89 11.04
C ALA A 2 5.59 -25.24 11.94
N LEU A 3 5.46 -23.91 11.94
CA LEU A 3 4.45 -23.18 12.74
C LEU A 3 3.18 -22.77 11.97
N ALA A 4 3.02 -23.21 10.71
CA ALA A 4 1.88 -22.84 9.87
C ALA A 4 0.64 -23.72 10.07
N LEU A 5 0.75 -24.85 10.78
CA LEU A 5 -0.34 -25.83 10.93
C LEU A 5 -1.33 -25.54 12.06
N PRO A 6 -0.96 -24.99 13.23
CA PRO A 6 -1.93 -24.71 14.29
C PRO A 6 -2.92 -23.60 13.92
N GLY A 7 -2.49 -22.60 13.13
CA GLY A 7 -3.33 -21.50 12.69
C GLY A 7 -4.45 -21.92 11.72
N ALA A 8 -4.23 -22.98 10.93
CA ALA A 8 -5.21 -23.51 9.99
C ALA A 8 -6.39 -24.21 10.69
N VAL A 9 -6.15 -24.84 11.83
CA VAL A 9 -7.19 -25.53 12.61
C VAL A 9 -8.06 -24.52 13.37
N ALA A 10 -7.46 -23.45 13.89
CA ALA A 10 -8.19 -22.37 14.54
C ALA A 10 -9.13 -21.63 13.57
N PHE A 11 -8.76 -21.54 12.29
CA PHE A 11 -9.61 -20.91 11.25
C PHE A 11 -10.87 -21.72 10.92
N PHE A 12 -10.84 -23.05 11.13
CA PHE A 12 -12.00 -23.93 10.91
C PHE A 12 -13.06 -23.85 12.02
N TRP A 13 -12.71 -23.33 13.20
CA TRP A 13 -13.61 -23.21 14.35
C TRP A 13 -14.37 -21.89 14.40
N VAL A 14 -13.99 -20.92 13.57
CA VAL A 14 -14.77 -19.69 13.38
C VAL A 14 -15.96 -20.03 12.50
N ARG A 15 -17.09 -20.33 13.15
CA ARG A 15 -18.41 -20.30 12.52
C ARG A 15 -18.57 -18.94 11.84
N HIS A 16 -18.60 -18.95 10.52
CA HIS A 16 -18.98 -17.80 9.74
C HIS A 16 -20.50 -17.70 9.86
N ASP A 17 -20.99 -16.67 10.56
CA ASP A 17 -22.40 -16.27 10.43
C ASP A 17 -22.72 -16.13 8.95
N ASP A 18 -23.87 -16.67 8.53
CA ASP A 18 -24.29 -16.84 7.15
C ASP A 18 -23.87 -15.68 6.25
N LEU A 19 -22.81 -15.91 5.45
CA LEU A 19 -22.35 -14.95 4.46
C LEU A 19 -23.51 -14.70 3.48
N PRO A 20 -23.92 -13.44 3.25
CA PRO A 20 -24.87 -13.12 2.20
C PRO A 20 -24.39 -13.75 0.88
N ALA A 21 -25.32 -14.39 0.16
CA ALA A 21 -25.07 -15.17 -1.05
C ALA A 21 -23.92 -14.64 -1.91
N PRO A 22 -23.04 -15.52 -2.46
CA PRO A 22 -21.83 -15.10 -3.16
C PRO A 22 -22.18 -14.07 -4.24
N PRO A 23 -21.59 -12.86 -4.21
CA PRO A 23 -21.90 -11.83 -5.18
C PRO A 23 -21.59 -12.39 -6.57
N ARG A 24 -22.64 -12.47 -7.39
CA ARG A 24 -22.66 -12.92 -8.79
C ARG A 24 -21.36 -12.52 -9.50
N ARG A 25 -20.58 -13.48 -10.01
CA ARG A 25 -19.33 -13.26 -10.77
C ARG A 25 -19.56 -12.22 -11.87
N ARG A 26 -19.28 -10.95 -11.58
CA ARG A 26 -19.29 -9.87 -12.57
C ARG A 26 -17.94 -9.86 -13.28
N SER A 27 -17.96 -9.58 -14.57
CA SER A 27 -16.74 -9.50 -15.40
C SER A 27 -15.77 -8.47 -14.83
N ALA A 28 -14.49 -8.84 -14.71
CA ALA A 28 -13.42 -7.96 -14.23
C ALA A 28 -13.37 -6.63 -15.02
N VAL A 29 -13.77 -6.67 -16.30
CA VAL A 29 -13.80 -5.50 -17.19
C VAL A 29 -14.92 -4.53 -16.83
N SER A 30 -16.11 -5.02 -16.43
CA SER A 30 -17.21 -4.14 -16.03
C SER A 30 -16.94 -3.51 -14.66
N ILE A 31 -16.31 -4.27 -13.76
CA ILE A 31 -15.85 -3.76 -12.46
C ILE A 31 -14.77 -2.69 -12.65
N ALA A 32 -13.78 -2.94 -13.51
CA ALA A 32 -12.75 -1.96 -13.84
C ALA A 32 -13.35 -0.68 -14.44
N ARG A 33 -14.33 -0.79 -15.33
CA ARG A 33 -15.02 0.36 -15.94
C ARG A 33 -15.80 1.18 -14.90
N ASP A 34 -16.54 0.53 -14.01
CA ASP A 34 -17.28 1.19 -12.93
C ASP A 34 -16.33 1.88 -11.93
N LEU A 35 -15.21 1.24 -11.59
CA LEU A 35 -14.17 1.81 -10.73
C LEU A 35 -13.48 3.02 -11.38
N TRP A 36 -13.25 2.97 -12.69
CA TRP A 36 -12.66 4.09 -13.45
C TRP A 36 -13.61 5.30 -13.58
N GLY A 37 -14.91 5.11 -13.35
CA GLY A 37 -15.92 6.17 -13.36
C GLY A 37 -15.88 7.07 -12.11
N ASP A 38 -15.37 6.59 -10.97
CA ASP A 38 -15.18 7.40 -9.77
C ASP A 38 -13.84 8.16 -9.84
N LEU A 39 -13.94 9.46 -10.12
CA LEU A 39 -12.77 10.35 -10.25
C LEU A 39 -11.88 10.35 -9.00
N ARG A 40 -12.47 10.25 -7.80
CA ARG A 40 -11.71 10.28 -6.55
C ARG A 40 -11.00 8.96 -6.33
N PHE A 41 -11.68 7.83 -6.56
CA PHE A 41 -11.07 6.52 -6.45
C PHE A 41 -9.96 6.32 -7.49
N ARG A 42 -10.20 6.74 -8.74
CA ARG A 42 -9.19 6.72 -9.81
C ARG A 42 -7.94 7.51 -9.44
N ARG A 43 -8.10 8.70 -8.86
CA ARG A 43 -6.96 9.51 -8.41
C ARG A 43 -6.21 8.87 -7.24
N LEU A 44 -6.90 8.27 -6.28
CA LEU A 44 -6.26 7.53 -5.18
C LEU A 44 -5.51 6.28 -5.69
N LEU A 45 -6.07 5.57 -6.65
CA LEU A 45 -5.40 4.44 -7.32
C LEU A 45 -4.15 4.90 -8.07
N ILE A 46 -4.24 5.95 -8.88
CA ILE A 46 -3.09 6.50 -9.60
C ILE A 46 -2.02 6.95 -8.62
N ALA A 47 -2.40 7.68 -7.57
CA ALA A 47 -1.48 8.13 -6.53
C ALA A 47 -0.75 6.95 -5.85
N SER A 48 -1.48 5.91 -5.47
CA SER A 48 -0.93 4.71 -4.84
C SER A 48 -0.03 3.90 -5.77
N THR A 49 -0.37 3.81 -7.06
CA THR A 49 0.46 3.16 -8.07
C THR A 49 1.74 3.94 -8.31
N VAL A 50 1.66 5.24 -8.58
CA VAL A 50 2.81 6.12 -8.82
C VAL A 50 3.76 6.11 -7.62
N PHE A 51 3.22 6.25 -6.42
CA PHE A 51 4.00 6.17 -5.19
C PHE A 51 4.65 4.80 -5.00
N GLY A 52 3.87 3.72 -5.17
CA GLY A 52 4.35 2.35 -4.99
C GLY A 52 5.44 1.96 -5.98
N THR A 53 5.37 2.44 -7.22
CA THR A 53 6.44 2.24 -8.22
C THR A 53 7.74 2.87 -7.74
N GLY A 54 7.72 4.15 -7.32
CA GLY A 54 8.92 4.81 -6.80
C GLY A 54 9.48 4.13 -5.55
N ASN A 55 8.59 3.68 -4.65
CA ASN A 55 8.99 2.95 -3.45
C ASN A 55 9.66 1.61 -3.77
N LEU A 56 9.12 0.83 -4.72
CA LEU A 56 9.69 -0.46 -5.13
C LEU A 56 11.01 -0.31 -5.88
N MET A 57 11.13 0.70 -6.73
CA MET A 57 12.41 1.04 -7.37
C MET A 57 13.49 1.30 -6.32
N ASN A 58 13.18 2.14 -5.32
CA ASN A 58 14.12 2.46 -4.24
C ASN A 58 14.44 1.24 -3.37
N ALA A 59 13.44 0.41 -3.07
CA ALA A 59 13.63 -0.83 -2.31
C ALA A 59 14.61 -1.80 -2.99
N ALA A 60 14.62 -1.86 -4.32
CA ALA A 60 15.58 -2.67 -5.07
C ALA A 60 17.02 -2.11 -5.01
N ILE A 61 17.18 -0.80 -4.79
CA ILE A 61 18.48 -0.11 -4.77
C ILE A 61 19.11 -0.10 -3.38
N TYR A 62 18.31 -0.13 -2.29
CA TYR A 62 18.87 -0.07 -0.93
C TYR A 62 19.95 -1.12 -0.65
N PRO A 63 19.77 -2.43 -0.97
CA PRO A 63 20.81 -3.42 -0.74
C PRO A 63 22.10 -3.11 -1.50
N ILE A 64 21.99 -2.60 -2.73
CA ILE A 64 23.12 -2.19 -3.58
C ILE A 64 23.84 -1.00 -2.93
N MET A 65 23.12 0.00 -2.43
CA MET A 65 23.76 1.10 -1.69
C MET A 65 24.45 0.64 -0.41
N LEU A 66 23.83 -0.24 0.38
CA LEU A 66 24.42 -0.73 1.61
C LEU A 66 25.75 -1.44 1.36
N VAL A 67 25.83 -2.27 0.32
CA VAL A 67 27.04 -3.03 0.00
C VAL A 67 28.03 -2.20 -0.81
N ASP A 68 27.62 -1.66 -1.97
CA ASP A 68 28.55 -1.06 -2.92
C ASP A 68 28.94 0.40 -2.58
N HIS A 69 28.10 1.14 -1.83
CA HIS A 69 28.38 2.53 -1.46
C HIS A 69 28.90 2.67 -0.03
N PHE A 70 28.26 1.97 0.92
CA PHE A 70 28.59 2.10 2.34
C PHE A 70 29.54 1.01 2.86
N ASP A 71 29.91 0.04 2.01
CA ASP A 71 30.74 -1.13 2.36
C ASP A 71 30.28 -1.77 3.68
N ALA A 72 28.95 -1.84 3.85
CA ALA A 72 28.35 -2.20 5.12
C ALA A 72 28.60 -3.70 5.39
N PRO A 73 29.21 -4.05 6.54
CA PRO A 73 29.42 -5.45 6.86
C PRO A 73 28.06 -6.13 7.06
N ASN A 74 27.94 -7.39 6.64
CA ASN A 74 26.70 -8.17 6.76
C ASN A 74 26.12 -8.17 8.19
N THR A 75 26.97 -8.13 9.21
CA THR A 75 26.57 -8.00 10.62
C THR A 75 25.82 -6.70 10.88
N PHE A 76 26.28 -5.58 10.31
CA PHE A 76 25.61 -4.28 10.44
C PHE A 76 24.25 -4.28 9.73
N ILE A 77 24.17 -4.87 8.54
CA ILE A 77 22.90 -5.05 7.82
C ILE A 77 21.91 -5.82 8.70
N GLY A 78 22.36 -6.93 9.31
CA GLY A 78 21.55 -7.70 10.26
C GLY A 78 21.06 -6.87 11.46
N ILE A 79 21.93 -6.05 12.06
CA ILE A 79 21.58 -5.14 13.15
C ILE A 79 20.52 -4.13 12.69
N MET A 80 20.66 -3.54 11.49
CA MET A 80 19.66 -2.61 10.96
C MET A 80 18.27 -3.26 10.84
N TYR A 81 18.18 -4.48 10.30
CA TYR A 81 16.91 -5.20 10.22
C TYR A 81 16.35 -5.57 11.59
N ALA A 82 17.21 -5.90 12.56
CA ALA A 82 16.81 -6.15 13.94
C ALA A 82 16.23 -4.88 14.60
N VAL A 83 16.89 -3.73 14.44
CA VAL A 83 16.42 -2.43 14.94
C VAL A 83 15.12 -2.03 14.28
N GLN A 84 15.00 -2.21 12.96
CA GLN A 84 13.76 -1.98 12.22
C GLN A 84 12.62 -2.84 12.78
N SER A 85 12.84 -4.14 12.97
CA SER A 85 11.84 -5.07 13.50
C SER A 85 11.43 -4.73 14.94
N ALA A 86 12.40 -4.43 15.80
CA ALA A 86 12.13 -4.02 17.19
C ALA A 86 11.31 -2.72 17.23
N THR A 87 11.67 -1.75 16.40
CA THR A 87 10.95 -0.49 16.29
C THR A 87 9.55 -0.70 15.72
N MET A 88 9.39 -1.57 14.73
CA MET A 88 8.10 -1.94 14.16
C MET A 88 7.15 -2.50 15.23
N ILE A 89 7.63 -3.42 16.06
CA ILE A 89 6.87 -3.98 17.18
C ILE A 89 6.40 -2.87 18.12
N ALA A 90 7.31 -1.99 18.55
CA ALA A 90 6.96 -0.84 19.41
C ALA A 90 5.95 0.10 18.74
N ALA A 91 6.13 0.34 17.44
CA ALA A 91 5.31 1.25 16.66
C ALA A 91 3.87 0.74 16.49
N TYR A 92 3.62 -0.57 16.39
CA TYR A 92 2.24 -1.10 16.33
C TYR A 92 1.40 -0.67 17.54
N PHE A 93 1.98 -0.66 18.75
CA PHE A 93 1.27 -0.22 19.97
C PHE A 93 0.88 1.26 19.95
N VAL A 94 1.70 2.09 19.29
CA VAL A 94 1.46 3.53 19.13
C VAL A 94 0.44 3.76 18.02
N TRP A 95 0.64 3.15 16.86
CA TRP A 95 -0.21 3.32 15.69
C TRP A 95 -1.64 2.83 15.90
N GLY A 96 -1.86 1.75 16.66
CA GLY A 96 -3.21 1.29 17.01
C GLY A 96 -4.04 2.40 17.67
N ARG A 97 -3.47 3.09 18.67
CA ARG A 97 -4.15 4.20 19.37
C ARG A 97 -4.34 5.44 18.49
N VAL A 98 -3.40 5.71 17.59
CA VAL A 98 -3.46 6.87 16.67
C VAL A 98 -4.58 6.68 15.64
N ILE A 99 -4.77 5.45 15.17
CA ILE A 99 -5.80 5.10 14.17
C ILE A 99 -7.20 5.16 14.76
N ASP A 100 -7.39 4.74 16.00
CA ASP A 100 -8.68 4.83 16.70
C ASP A 100 -9.19 6.28 16.84
N ARG A 101 -8.29 7.27 16.80
CA ARG A 101 -8.60 8.70 17.00
C ARG A 101 -8.63 9.52 15.71
N GLY A 102 -8.27 8.93 14.56
CA GLY A 102 -7.95 9.68 13.34
C GLY A 102 -8.67 9.24 12.06
N SER A 103 -8.67 10.11 11.06
CA SER A 103 -9.07 9.75 9.70
C SER A 103 -7.99 8.87 9.05
N SER A 104 -8.30 7.61 8.74
CA SER A 104 -7.35 6.63 8.17
C SER A 104 -6.63 7.17 6.93
N LEU A 105 -7.36 7.91 6.09
CA LEU A 105 -6.80 8.49 4.88
C LEU A 105 -5.73 9.58 5.15
N ARG A 106 -5.92 10.41 6.19
CA ARG A 106 -4.92 11.42 6.56
C ARG A 106 -3.67 10.78 7.16
N LEU A 107 -3.87 9.73 7.97
CA LEU A 107 -2.78 8.93 8.52
C LEU A 107 -1.99 8.21 7.43
N SER A 108 -2.67 7.77 6.37
CA SER A 108 -2.03 7.17 5.21
C SER A 108 -1.15 8.17 4.46
N LEU A 109 -1.64 9.39 4.25
CA LEU A 109 -0.82 10.45 3.64
C LEU A 109 0.40 10.77 4.52
N LEU A 110 0.22 10.88 5.84
CA LEU A 110 1.34 11.09 6.76
C LEU A 110 2.36 9.96 6.66
N ASN A 111 1.91 8.71 6.62
CA ASN A 111 2.80 7.57 6.46
C ASN A 111 3.55 7.62 5.12
N GLN A 112 2.87 7.94 4.02
CA GLN A 112 3.48 8.09 2.70
C GLN A 112 4.58 9.17 2.69
N VAL A 113 4.34 10.30 3.36
CA VAL A 113 5.35 11.36 3.52
C VAL A 113 6.55 10.86 4.33
N LEU A 114 6.33 10.12 5.42
CA LEU A 114 7.42 9.52 6.20
C LEU A 114 8.25 8.54 5.36
N VAL A 115 7.62 7.74 4.49
CA VAL A 115 8.33 6.81 3.60
C VAL A 115 9.29 7.53 2.66
N VAL A 116 8.96 8.75 2.20
CA VAL A 116 9.86 9.57 1.36
C VAL A 116 11.14 9.95 2.11
N LEU A 117 11.11 10.01 3.44
CA LEU A 117 12.31 10.31 4.23
C LEU A 117 13.34 9.18 4.20
N VAL A 118 12.94 7.94 3.95
CA VAL A 118 13.85 6.79 3.90
C VAL A 118 14.89 6.94 2.77
N PRO A 119 14.51 7.07 1.48
CA PRO A 119 15.49 7.23 0.40
C PRO A 119 16.28 8.53 0.53
N LEU A 120 15.70 9.61 1.08
CA LEU A 120 16.44 10.84 1.39
C LEU A 120 17.51 10.60 2.47
N GLY A 121 17.21 9.78 3.48
CA GLY A 121 18.17 9.34 4.48
C GLY A 121 19.36 8.61 3.87
N TYR A 122 19.12 7.71 2.91
CA TYR A 122 20.18 7.03 2.17
C TYR A 122 21.03 7.96 1.31
N LEU A 123 20.45 9.04 0.76
CA LEU A 123 21.18 10.01 -0.06
C LEU A 123 22.07 10.95 0.77
N VAL A 124 21.66 11.28 2.00
CA VAL A 124 22.35 12.26 2.86
C VAL A 124 23.27 11.59 3.89
N ALA A 125 23.09 10.30 4.18
CA ALA A 125 23.89 9.58 5.17
C ALA A 125 25.40 9.64 4.83
N PRO A 126 26.25 10.23 5.70
CA PRO A 126 27.69 10.32 5.45
C PRO A 126 28.43 9.01 5.77
N ASN A 127 27.82 8.14 6.56
CA ASN A 127 28.41 6.87 6.98
C ASN A 127 27.31 5.83 7.26
N THR A 128 27.73 4.57 7.39
CA THR A 128 26.83 3.43 7.61
C THR A 128 26.04 3.58 8.93
N TRP A 129 26.64 4.13 9.98
CA TRP A 129 25.99 4.36 11.27
C TRP A 129 24.83 5.36 11.20
N ALA A 130 24.90 6.34 10.31
CA ALA A 130 23.82 7.30 10.06
C ALA A 130 22.57 6.64 9.44
N LEU A 131 22.66 5.37 9.00
CA LEU A 131 21.51 4.59 8.56
C LEU A 131 20.71 3.97 9.72
N LEU A 132 21.26 3.89 10.95
CA LEU A 132 20.50 3.37 12.11
C LEU A 132 19.22 4.17 12.39
N PRO A 133 19.25 5.52 12.43
CA PRO A 133 18.02 6.32 12.49
C PRO A 133 17.05 6.01 11.35
N VAL A 134 17.57 5.75 10.14
CA VAL A 134 16.74 5.39 8.98
C VAL A 134 16.06 4.04 9.19
N ALA A 135 16.72 3.05 9.79
CA ALA A 135 16.09 1.78 10.18
C ALA A 135 14.96 1.97 11.19
N VAL A 136 15.16 2.82 12.21
CA VAL A 136 14.12 3.16 13.19
C VAL A 136 12.90 3.77 12.49
N VAL A 137 13.13 4.81 11.68
CA VAL A 137 12.06 5.46 10.91
C VAL A 137 11.34 4.46 10.00
N THR A 138 12.08 3.57 9.34
CA THR A 138 11.51 2.53 8.49
C THR A 138 10.62 1.57 9.28
N GLY A 139 11.03 1.16 10.50
CA GLY A 139 10.19 0.31 11.35
C GLY A 139 8.85 0.97 11.72
N ILE A 140 8.88 2.27 12.04
CA ILE A 140 7.65 3.05 12.32
C ILE A 140 6.74 3.11 11.09
N ILE A 141 7.34 3.32 9.91
CA ILE A 141 6.63 3.41 8.62
C ILE A 141 5.96 2.10 8.24
N VAL A 142 6.65 0.96 8.42
CA VAL A 142 6.11 -0.36 8.08
C VAL A 142 4.90 -0.65 8.95
N ALA A 143 5.01 -0.44 10.26
CA ALA A 143 3.89 -0.62 11.19
C ALA A 143 2.68 0.27 10.83
N GLY A 144 2.93 1.56 10.56
CA GLY A 144 1.88 2.50 10.15
C GLY A 144 1.26 2.13 8.81
N GLY A 145 2.07 1.67 7.86
CA GLY A 145 1.65 1.27 6.51
C GLY A 145 0.72 0.07 6.52
N GLU A 146 1.04 -0.95 7.31
CA GLU A 146 0.18 -2.14 7.40
C GLU A 146 -1.17 -1.80 8.03
N ILE A 147 -1.21 -1.07 9.14
CA ILE A 147 -2.49 -0.78 9.80
C ILE A 147 -3.34 0.15 8.93
N THR A 148 -2.73 1.18 8.32
CA THR A 148 -3.45 2.08 7.39
C THR A 148 -3.91 1.37 6.12
N PHE A 149 -3.19 0.36 5.63
CA PHE A 149 -3.63 -0.45 4.51
C PHE A 149 -4.94 -1.19 4.83
N TYR A 150 -5.00 -1.89 5.97
CA TYR A 150 -6.22 -2.59 6.38
C TYR A 150 -7.37 -1.62 6.69
N THR A 151 -7.11 -0.53 7.41
CA THR A 151 -8.16 0.43 7.76
C THR A 151 -8.65 1.25 6.57
N ASN A 152 -7.80 1.58 5.59
CA ASN A 152 -8.25 2.21 4.35
C ASN A 152 -9.16 1.30 3.56
N VAL A 153 -8.86 0.01 3.43
CA VAL A 153 -9.75 -0.93 2.74
C VAL A 153 -11.13 -0.95 3.39
N VAL A 154 -11.21 -0.89 4.72
CA VAL A 154 -12.48 -0.84 5.46
C VAL A 154 -13.20 0.51 5.30
N GLN A 155 -12.49 1.64 5.34
CA GLN A 155 -13.10 2.98 5.30
C GLN A 155 -13.44 3.47 3.89
N LEU A 156 -12.68 3.06 2.87
CA LEU A 156 -12.85 3.53 1.50
C LEU A 156 -13.88 2.71 0.73
N ALA A 157 -14.05 1.43 1.08
CA ALA A 157 -14.95 0.58 0.37
C ALA A 157 -16.38 0.64 0.95
N PRO A 158 -17.40 0.86 0.09
CA PRO A 158 -18.77 0.48 0.44
C PRO A 158 -18.79 -1.00 0.84
N ARG A 159 -19.58 -1.38 1.87
CA ARG A 159 -19.61 -2.74 2.42
C ARG A 159 -19.78 -3.83 1.36
N GLU A 160 -20.43 -3.50 0.23
CA GLU A 160 -20.67 -4.43 -0.87
C GLU A 160 -19.51 -4.54 -1.90
N ARG A 161 -18.49 -3.66 -1.84
CA ARG A 161 -17.40 -3.61 -2.85
C ARG A 161 -15.98 -3.76 -2.30
N VAL A 162 -15.80 -3.96 -0.99
CA VAL A 162 -14.49 -4.12 -0.30
C VAL A 162 -13.57 -5.12 -1.02
N VAL A 163 -14.10 -6.30 -1.33
CA VAL A 163 -13.36 -7.38 -1.98
C VAL A 163 -12.86 -6.99 -3.37
N GLN A 164 -13.66 -6.23 -4.13
CA GLN A 164 -13.30 -5.79 -5.49
C GLN A 164 -12.21 -4.71 -5.47
N TYR A 165 -12.27 -3.80 -4.50
CA TYR A 165 -11.28 -2.75 -4.31
C TYR A 165 -9.93 -3.33 -3.88
N ALA A 166 -9.96 -4.25 -2.92
CA ALA A 166 -8.78 -4.98 -2.47
C ALA A 166 -8.15 -5.79 -3.61
N ALA A 167 -8.97 -6.50 -4.41
CA ALA A 167 -8.48 -7.26 -5.57
C ALA A 167 -7.81 -6.35 -6.62
N ALA A 168 -8.41 -5.20 -6.95
CA ALA A 168 -7.82 -4.24 -7.89
C ALA A 168 -6.49 -3.67 -7.37
N GLN A 169 -6.43 -3.30 -6.09
CA GLN A 169 -5.17 -2.86 -5.47
C GLN A 169 -4.11 -3.96 -5.47
N SER A 170 -4.46 -5.21 -5.15
CA SER A 170 -3.54 -6.34 -5.15
C SER A 170 -3.02 -6.67 -6.55
N LEU A 171 -3.87 -6.59 -7.59
CA LEU A 171 -3.45 -6.75 -8.98
C LEU A 171 -2.47 -5.65 -9.39
N LEU A 172 -2.77 -4.38 -9.08
CA LEU A 172 -1.85 -3.27 -9.34
C LEU A 172 -0.55 -3.42 -8.55
N LEU A 173 -0.61 -3.92 -7.31
CA LEU A 173 0.55 -4.24 -6.49
C LEU A 173 1.40 -5.35 -7.12
N GLY A 174 0.78 -6.37 -7.69
CA GLY A 174 1.48 -7.41 -8.44
C GLY A 174 2.18 -6.86 -9.69
N ILE A 175 1.44 -6.11 -10.52
CA ILE A 175 1.98 -5.51 -11.76
C ILE A 175 3.16 -4.58 -11.45
N ARG A 176 3.02 -3.67 -10.47
CA ARG A 176 4.13 -2.79 -10.05
C ARG A 176 5.29 -3.57 -9.43
N GLY A 177 4.99 -4.62 -8.67
CA GLY A 177 5.97 -5.52 -8.04
C GLY A 177 6.83 -6.24 -9.06
N THR A 178 6.25 -6.62 -10.21
CA THR A 178 7.01 -7.19 -11.32
C THR A 178 7.75 -6.12 -12.10
N ALA A 179 7.10 -5.02 -12.51
CA ALA A 179 7.68 -4.05 -13.43
C ALA A 179 8.80 -3.19 -12.80
N ALA A 180 8.62 -2.72 -11.56
CA ALA A 180 9.52 -1.75 -10.94
C ALA A 180 10.96 -2.25 -10.76
N PRO A 181 11.22 -3.49 -10.31
CA PRO A 181 12.58 -4.01 -10.20
C PRO A 181 13.31 -4.13 -11.55
N PHE A 182 12.63 -4.52 -12.63
CA PHE A 182 13.24 -4.58 -13.96
C PHE A 182 13.54 -3.18 -14.51
N ILE A 183 12.65 -2.21 -14.29
CA ILE A 183 12.89 -0.81 -14.66
C ILE A 183 14.11 -0.28 -13.91
N ALA A 184 14.19 -0.51 -12.59
CA ALA A 184 15.32 -0.10 -11.77
C ALA A 184 16.63 -0.77 -12.21
N SER A 185 16.61 -2.09 -12.46
CA SER A 185 17.77 -2.85 -12.94
C SER A 185 18.26 -2.36 -14.31
N GLY A 186 17.33 -2.11 -15.25
CA GLY A 186 17.67 -1.56 -16.57
C GLY A 186 18.27 -0.15 -16.49
N LEU A 187 17.77 0.69 -15.57
CA LEU A 187 18.34 2.01 -15.32
C LEU A 187 19.75 1.92 -14.70
N LEU A 188 19.98 0.99 -13.78
CA LEU A 188 21.30 0.80 -13.14
C LEU A 188 22.40 0.39 -14.14
N ALA A 189 22.05 -0.17 -15.30
CA ALA A 189 23.01 -0.46 -16.36
C ALA A 189 23.57 0.80 -17.06
N SER A 190 22.93 1.96 -16.89
CA SER A 190 23.26 3.21 -17.60
C SER A 190 23.36 4.43 -16.69
N VAL A 191 22.93 4.33 -15.43
CA VAL A 191 22.76 5.46 -14.51
C VAL A 191 23.28 5.09 -13.12
N GLU A 192 23.92 6.03 -12.43
CA GLU A 192 24.39 5.83 -11.06
C GLU A 192 23.24 5.51 -10.08
N PRO A 193 23.48 4.65 -9.06
CA PRO A 193 22.46 4.28 -8.07
C PRO A 193 21.75 5.47 -7.40
N LYS A 194 22.49 6.56 -7.15
CA LYS A 194 21.95 7.79 -6.56
C LYS A 194 20.92 8.49 -7.44
N ALA A 195 21.14 8.50 -8.76
CA ALA A 195 20.21 9.11 -9.70
C ALA A 195 18.94 8.26 -9.87
N VAL A 196 19.04 6.93 -9.82
CA VAL A 196 17.85 6.06 -9.81
C VAL A 196 17.05 6.23 -8.52
N LEU A 197 17.71 6.42 -7.37
CA LEU A 197 17.05 6.77 -6.10
C LEU A 197 16.32 8.12 -6.16
N LEU A 198 16.95 9.15 -6.73
CA LEU A 198 16.31 10.46 -6.92
C LEU A 198 15.08 10.37 -7.82
N LEU A 199 15.14 9.54 -8.88
CA LEU A 199 13.99 9.28 -9.73
C LEU A 199 12.86 8.60 -8.96
N GLY A 200 13.16 7.60 -8.13
CA GLY A 200 12.17 6.96 -7.26
C GLY A 200 11.57 7.93 -6.23
N VAL A 201 12.39 8.81 -5.64
CA VAL A 201 11.92 9.91 -4.77
C VAL A 201 10.97 10.83 -5.52
N PHE A 202 11.29 11.22 -6.76
CA PHE A 202 10.42 12.04 -7.59
C PHE A 202 9.04 11.40 -7.80
N PHE A 203 9.01 10.11 -8.14
CA PHE A 203 7.76 9.36 -8.26
C PHE A 203 6.99 9.30 -6.93
N MET A 204 7.67 9.08 -5.81
CA MET A 204 7.02 9.06 -4.50
C MET A 204 6.43 10.42 -4.11
N VAL A 205 7.16 11.51 -4.33
CA VAL A 205 6.68 12.88 -4.06
C VAL A 205 5.49 13.22 -4.96
N ALA A 206 5.54 12.87 -6.25
CA ALA A 206 4.42 13.05 -7.17
C ALA A 206 3.19 12.25 -6.71
N GLY A 207 3.36 10.99 -6.30
CA GLY A 207 2.29 10.17 -5.75
C GLY A 207 1.67 10.76 -4.48
N CYS A 208 2.49 11.28 -3.56
CA CYS A 208 2.03 12.01 -2.36
C CYS A 208 1.23 13.27 -2.72
N ALA A 209 1.69 14.06 -3.68
CA ALA A 209 1.00 15.27 -4.11
C ALA A 209 -0.38 14.96 -4.73
N ILE A 210 -0.47 13.92 -5.57
CA ILE A 210 -1.74 13.45 -6.14
C ILE A 210 -2.67 12.94 -5.04
N PHE A 211 -2.15 12.19 -4.06
CA PHE A 211 -2.93 11.69 -2.92
C PHE A 211 -3.49 12.83 -2.06
N ALA A 212 -2.67 13.84 -1.77
CA ALA A 212 -3.08 15.04 -1.05
C ALA A 212 -4.14 15.84 -1.82
N GLY A 213 -4.04 15.92 -3.15
CA GLY A 213 -5.07 16.51 -4.01
C GLY A 213 -6.40 15.75 -3.94
N ALA A 214 -6.38 14.41 -3.99
CA ALA A 214 -7.56 13.57 -3.91
C ALA A 214 -8.27 13.60 -2.53
N LEU A 215 -7.52 13.95 -1.48
CA LEU A 215 -8.04 14.17 -0.12
C LEU A 215 -8.84 15.47 0.02
N ARG A 216 -8.53 16.49 -0.80
CA ARG A 216 -9.21 17.80 -0.78
C ARG A 216 -10.57 17.76 -1.48
N GLU A 217 -10.83 16.74 -2.30
CA GLU A 217 -12.10 16.61 -3.00
C GLU A 217 -13.20 16.10 -2.04
N PRO A 218 -14.34 16.82 -1.95
CA PRO A 218 -15.48 16.41 -1.14
C PRO A 218 -15.91 14.98 -1.47
N LYS A 219 -16.32 14.22 -0.44
CA LYS A 219 -16.90 12.89 -0.59
C LYS A 219 -18.21 13.03 -1.35
N ARG A 220 -18.18 12.91 -2.68
CA ARG A 220 -19.40 12.84 -3.47
C ARG A 220 -20.09 11.54 -3.08
N ALA A 221 -21.29 11.65 -2.50
CA ALA A 221 -22.08 10.50 -2.12
C ALA A 221 -22.22 9.61 -3.36
N VAL A 222 -21.70 8.39 -3.27
CA VAL A 222 -21.97 7.36 -4.27
C VAL A 222 -23.49 7.24 -4.29
N ALA A 223 -24.11 7.62 -5.40
CA ALA A 223 -25.55 7.47 -5.55
C ALA A 223 -25.87 5.99 -5.27
N PRO A 224 -26.87 5.69 -4.42
CA PRO A 224 -27.23 4.32 -4.13
C PRO A 224 -27.44 3.61 -5.45
N VAL A 225 -26.83 2.43 -5.60
CA VAL A 225 -27.16 1.54 -6.72
C VAL A 225 -28.64 1.25 -6.56
N VAL A 226 -29.48 1.93 -7.35
CA VAL A 226 -30.91 1.68 -7.42
C VAL A 226 -31.04 0.18 -7.67
N PRO A 227 -31.61 -0.61 -6.72
CA PRO A 227 -31.88 -2.01 -6.97
C PRO A 227 -32.67 -2.05 -8.27
N ALA A 228 -32.19 -2.81 -9.25
CA ALA A 228 -32.87 -2.98 -10.52
C ALA A 228 -34.34 -3.24 -10.20
N ALA A 229 -35.19 -2.26 -10.50
CA ALA A 229 -36.58 -2.27 -10.13
C ALA A 229 -37.15 -3.62 -10.56
N ALA A 230 -37.84 -4.28 -9.62
CA ALA A 230 -38.59 -5.48 -9.89
C ALA A 230 -39.32 -5.29 -11.23
N ARG A 231 -38.99 -6.12 -12.22
CA ARG A 231 -39.78 -6.17 -13.45
C ARG A 231 -41.23 -6.32 -13.00
N PRO A 232 -42.16 -5.47 -13.45
CA PRO A 232 -43.57 -5.72 -13.21
C PRO A 232 -43.85 -7.13 -13.69
N ALA A 233 -44.41 -7.97 -12.82
CA ALA A 233 -44.96 -9.24 -13.25
C ALA A 233 -45.93 -8.93 -14.39
N GLU A 234 -45.65 -9.48 -15.57
CA GLU A 234 -46.58 -9.46 -16.69
C GLU A 234 -47.87 -10.10 -16.18
N THR A 235 -48.86 -9.28 -15.86
CA THR A 235 -50.25 -9.69 -15.75
C THR A 235 -50.72 -10.02 -17.15
N GLY A 236 -50.42 -11.23 -17.59
CA GLY A 236 -51.04 -11.87 -18.75
C GLY A 236 -52.27 -12.64 -18.31
N SER A 237 -53.40 -11.94 -18.22
CA SER A 237 -54.72 -12.56 -18.31
C SER A 237 -55.03 -12.83 -19.77
N SER A 238 -55.27 -14.10 -20.11
CA SER A 238 -56.32 -14.61 -21.02
C SER A 238 -56.04 -16.07 -21.37
#